data_AF-A0A800DHJ1-F1
#
_entry.id   AF-A0A800DHJ1-F1
#
_cell.length_a   1.000
_cell.length_b   1.000
_cell.length_c   1.000
_cell.angle_alpha   90.00
_cell.angle_beta   90.00
_cell.angle_gamma   90.00
#
_symmetry.space_group_name_H-M   'P 1'
#
loop_
_entity.id
_entity.type
_entity.pdbx_description
1 polymer ?
#
loop_
_entity_poly.entity_id
_entity_poly.type
_entity_poly.pdbx_seq_one_letter_code
_entity_poly.pdbx_strand_id
1 'polypeptide(L)' 'MPNPIAMIDYHRCNPQKCDRGICAAMLECPNKVLRQEAPFEFPFSHPSRFCKGCAKCVPACPLEAIRVV' A
#
# COMPACT_ATOMS: atom_id res chain seq x y z
N MET A 1 -19.12 5.20 -12.27
CA MET A 1 -18.55 5.16 -10.91
C MET A 1 -17.04 5.19 -11.05
N PRO A 2 -16.31 6.02 -10.29
CA PRO A 2 -14.85 6.00 -10.33
C PRO A 2 -14.31 4.63 -9.90
N ASN A 3 -13.19 4.20 -10.47
CA ASN A 3 -12.53 2.98 -10.02
C ASN A 3 -12.00 3.18 -8.60
N PRO A 4 -12.09 2.16 -7.72
CA PRO A 4 -11.51 2.27 -6.38
C PRO A 4 -10.01 2.45 -6.46
N ILE A 5 -9.42 3.15 -5.48
CA ILE A 5 -7.99 3.47 -5.42
C ILE A 5 -7.45 3.14 -4.03
N ALA A 6 -6.28 2.52 -3.96
CA ALA A 6 -5.53 2.41 -2.72
C ALA A 6 -4.67 3.67 -2.56
N MET A 7 -4.97 4.49 -1.56
CA MET A 7 -4.19 5.68 -1.20
C MET A 7 -3.29 5.39 -0.01
N ILE A 8 -2.08 5.94 -0.05
CA ILE A 8 -1.09 5.85 1.02
C ILE A 8 -0.99 7.23 1.68
N ASP A 9 -1.14 7.26 2.99
CA ASP A 9 -0.89 8.43 3.83
C ASP A 9 0.60 8.46 4.18
N TYR A 10 1.36 9.30 3.48
CA TYR A 10 2.81 9.44 3.68
C TYR A 10 3.18 10.12 5.00
N HIS A 11 2.24 10.78 5.70
CA HIS A 11 2.50 11.31 7.04
C HIS A 11 2.49 10.20 8.10
N ARG A 12 1.70 9.15 7.89
CA ARG A 12 1.65 7.97 8.76
C ARG A 12 2.61 6.88 8.33
N CYS A 13 2.85 6.74 7.02
CA CYS A 13 3.75 5.74 6.48
C CYS A 13 5.18 6.02 6.94
N ASN A 14 5.83 5.00 7.50
CA ASN A 14 7.24 5.07 7.84
C ASN A 14 7.90 3.71 7.58
N PRO A 15 8.60 3.55 6.43
CA PRO A 15 9.27 2.31 6.09
C PRO A 15 10.27 1.83 7.15
N GLN A 16 10.87 2.73 7.94
CA GLN A 16 11.81 2.37 9.02
C GLN A 16 11.15 1.61 10.17
N LYS A 17 9.83 1.71 10.30
CA LYS A 17 9.04 0.96 11.30
C LYS A 17 8.46 -0.35 10.77
N CYS A 18 8.70 -0.66 9.49
CA CYS A 18 8.27 -1.91 8.86
C CYS A 18 9.36 -2.98 8.97
N ASP A 19 8.97 -4.27 9.00
CA ASP A 19 9.93 -5.37 9.05
C ASP A 19 10.90 -5.32 7.87
N ARG A 20 12.20 -5.17 8.19
CA ARG A 20 13.31 -5.01 7.21
C ARG A 20 13.07 -3.90 6.17
N GLY A 21 12.23 -2.91 6.48
CA GLY A 21 11.86 -1.86 5.55
C GLY A 21 10.90 -2.31 4.44
N ILE A 22 10.28 -3.49 4.54
CA ILE A 22 9.42 -4.07 3.50
C ILE A 22 7.94 -3.74 3.79
N CYS A 23 7.22 -3.23 2.79
CA CYS A 23 5.80 -2.95 2.90
C CYS A 23 4.97 -4.24 2.88
N ALA A 24 4.44 -4.67 4.03
CA ALA A 24 3.56 -5.85 4.12
C ALA A 24 2.29 -5.72 3.26
N ALA A 25 1.73 -4.51 3.17
CA ALA A 25 0.55 -4.26 2.35
C ALA A 25 0.78 -4.42 0.84
N MET A 26 2.02 -4.24 0.37
CA MET A 26 2.40 -4.55 -1.01
C MET A 26 2.30 -6.06 -1.26
N LEU A 27 2.79 -6.88 -0.33
CA LEU A 27 2.79 -8.35 -0.43
C LEU A 27 1.36 -8.91 -0.46
N GLU A 28 0.45 -8.28 0.28
CA GLU A 28 -0.96 -8.68 0.37
C GLU A 28 -1.83 -8.21 -0.81
N CYS A 29 -1.29 -7.40 -1.74
CA CYS A 29 -2.06 -6.88 -2.86
C CYS A 29 -2.13 -7.90 -4.02
N PRO A 30 -3.27 -8.59 -4.25
CA PRO A 30 -3.36 -9.61 -5.31
C PRO A 30 -3.22 -9.01 -6.71
N ASN A 31 -3.54 -7.71 -6.84
CA ASN A 31 -3.50 -6.98 -8.11
C ASN A 31 -2.19 -6.22 -8.34
N LYS A 32 -1.21 -6.34 -7.42
CA LYS A 32 0.12 -5.69 -7.51
C LYS A 32 0.05 -4.18 -7.79
N VAL A 33 -0.95 -3.51 -7.20
CA VAL A 33 -1.15 -2.05 -7.33
C VAL A 33 -0.19 -1.28 -6.45
N LEU A 34 0.05 -1.78 -5.24
CA LEU A 34 1.05 -1.24 -4.35
C LEU A 34 2.42 -1.76 -4.79
N ARG A 35 3.39 -0.85 -4.90
CA ARG A 35 4.78 -1.14 -5.26
C ARG A 35 5.71 -0.43 -4.30
N GLN A 36 6.87 -1.02 -4.09
CA GLN A 36 7.98 -0.47 -3.33
C GLN A 36 9.24 -0.84 -4.13
N GLU A 37 10.02 0.14 -4.56
CA GLU A 37 11.18 -0.12 -5.44
C GLU A 37 12.32 -0.82 -4.70
N ALA A 38 12.52 -0.49 -3.42
CA ALA A 38 13.56 -1.09 -2.58
C ALA A 38 13.13 -1.12 -1.10
N PRO A 39 13.75 -1.96 -0.26
CA PRO A 39 13.57 -1.87 1.19
C PRO A 39 13.83 -0.46 1.71
N PHE A 40 13.06 -0.02 2.71
CA PHE A 40 13.11 1.31 3.31
C PHE A 40 12.65 2.49 2.43
N GLU A 41 12.35 2.25 1.15
CA GLU A 41 11.71 3.25 0.28
C GLU A 41 10.21 3.33 0.54
N PHE A 42 9.60 4.48 0.23
CA PHE A 42 8.16 4.63 0.36
C PHE A 42 7.42 3.78 -0.69
N PRO A 43 6.37 3.04 -0.28
CA PRO A 43 5.51 2.39 -1.24
C PRO A 43 4.67 3.43 -1.99
N PHE A 44 4.26 3.12 -3.21
CA PHE A 44 3.38 3.96 -4.03
C PHE A 44 2.33 3.09 -4.75
N SER A 45 1.19 3.69 -5.11
CA SER A 45 0.12 3.01 -5.83
C SER A 45 0.29 3.20 -7.34
N HIS A 46 0.81 2.21 -8.05
CA HIS A 46 0.89 2.25 -9.51
C HIS A 46 0.88 0.85 -10.16
N PRO A 47 0.02 0.60 -11.16
CA PRO A 47 -1.01 1.50 -11.71
C PRO A 47 -2.34 1.39 -10.93
N SER A 48 -2.90 2.52 -10.51
CA SER A 48 -4.11 2.60 -9.67
C SER A 48 -5.36 1.97 -10.31
N ARG A 49 -5.45 1.96 -11.66
CA ARG A 49 -6.57 1.39 -12.42
C ARG A 49 -6.83 -0.10 -12.17
N PHE A 50 -5.85 -0.85 -11.65
CA PHE A 50 -6.02 -2.27 -11.33
C PHE A 50 -6.50 -2.52 -9.90
N CYS A 51 -6.69 -1.47 -9.10
CA CYS A 51 -7.30 -1.64 -7.79
C CYS A 51 -8.77 -2.05 -7.94
N LYS A 52 -9.15 -3.10 -7.20
CA LYS A 52 -10.51 -3.65 -7.18
C LYS A 52 -11.24 -3.39 -5.86
N GLY A 53 -10.66 -2.57 -4.99
CA GLY A 53 -11.29 -2.19 -3.72
C GLY A 53 -11.37 -3.30 -2.67
N CYS A 54 -10.64 -4.40 -2.81
CA CYS A 54 -10.71 -5.54 -1.89
C CYS A 54 -10.21 -5.27 -0.45
N ALA A 55 -9.66 -4.08 -0.19
CA ALA A 55 -9.19 -3.61 1.11
C ALA A 55 -8.13 -4.47 1.85
N LYS A 56 -7.61 -5.56 1.26
CA LYS A 56 -6.60 -6.43 1.88
C LYS A 56 -5.33 -5.70 2.35
N CYS A 57 -4.94 -4.65 1.64
CA CYS A 57 -3.77 -3.83 1.99
C CYS A 57 -3.97 -3.00 3.27
N VAL A 58 -5.21 -2.72 3.68
CA VAL A 58 -5.53 -1.90 4.85
C VAL A 58 -5.12 -2.60 6.16
N PRO A 59 -5.63 -3.80 6.50
CA PRO A 59 -5.23 -4.50 7.73
C PRO A 59 -3.79 -5.01 7.67
N ALA A 60 -3.21 -5.15 6.47
CA ALA A 60 -1.82 -5.58 6.30
C ALA A 60 -0.80 -4.48 6.66
N CYS A 61 -1.20 -3.21 6.71
CA CYS A 61 -0.31 -2.12 7.06
C CYS A 61 -0.28 -1.94 8.59
N PRO A 62 0.83 -2.24 9.29
CA PRO A 62 0.90 -2.12 10.76
C PRO A 62 0.79 -0.67 11.25
N LEU A 63 1.06 0.31 10.38
CA LEU A 63 0.95 1.74 10.68
C LEU A 63 -0.41 2.32 10.27
N GLU A 64 -1.30 1.49 9.72
CA GLU A 64 -2.61 1.87 9.18
C GLU A 64 -2.53 3.07 8.22
N ALA A 65 -1.45 3.14 7.44
CA ALA A 65 -1.15 4.25 6.54
C ALA A 65 -1.84 4.09 5.17
N ILE A 66 -2.74 3.12 4.99
CA ILE A 66 -3.35 2.80 3.70
C ILE A 66 -4.87 2.83 3.85
N ARG A 67 -5.53 3.49 2.89
CA ARG A 67 -6.99 3.53 2.77
C ARG A 67 -7.42 3.20 1.34
N VAL A 68 -8.58 2.58 1.20
CA VAL A 68 -9.23 2.38 -0.10
C VAL A 68 -10.36 3.38 -0.21
N VAL A 69 -10.39 4.11 -1.33
CA VAL A 69 -11.43 5.10 -1.69
C VAL A 69 -12.09 4.73 -3.00
#